data_AF-B7CEB1-F1
#
_entry.id   AF-B7CEB1-F1
#
_cell.length_a   1.000
_cell.length_b   1.000
_cell.length_c   1.000
_cell.angle_alpha   90.00
_cell.angle_beta   90.00
_cell.angle_gamma   90.00
#
_symmetry.space_group_name_H-M   'P 1'
#
loop_
_entity.id
_entity.type
_entity.pdbx_description
1 polymer ?
#
loop_
_entity_poly.entity_id
_entity_poly.type
_entity_poly.pdbx_seq_one_letter_code
_entity_poly.pdbx_strand_id
1 'polypeptide(L)'
;FGYNEDDAICASKVLFDGYGQCNTKGTLFMALLRACQIPCRIHGFTIDKRLQKGAMTGLVYWSAPQNIFHSWVEIYFENQWIELEGFILDRTYLKKLQNQFPNCKGAFCGYGVAVKDFRNPTIDFNRNSTYIQSEGITQDFGVYDCPEDLLKEHHQQMSRLKGFAYRYIGRHFMNRNVRRVRQR
;
A
#
# COMPACT_ATOMS: atom_id res chain seq x y z
N PHE A 1 8.73 -2.70 0.07
CA PHE A 1 7.64 -2.38 -0.88
C PHE A 1 7.76 -3.24 -2.13
N GLY A 2 6.65 -3.84 -2.56
CA GLY A 2 6.54 -4.69 -3.76
C GLY A 2 5.09 -5.18 -3.96
N TYR A 3 4.83 -5.96 -4.98
CA TYR A 3 3.51 -6.42 -5.38
C TYR A 3 3.46 -7.95 -5.36
N ASN A 4 2.57 -8.52 -4.54
CA ASN A 4 2.38 -9.97 -4.41
C ASN A 4 1.54 -10.52 -5.57
N GLU A 5 1.36 -11.84 -5.57
CA GLU A 5 0.59 -12.56 -6.59
C GLU A 5 -0.92 -12.37 -6.48
N ASP A 6 -1.41 -12.02 -5.29
CA ASP A 6 -2.81 -11.82 -4.95
C ASP A 6 -2.91 -11.02 -3.64
N ASP A 7 -4.06 -10.38 -3.40
CA ASP A 7 -4.35 -9.71 -2.12
C ASP A 7 -4.76 -10.70 -1.03
N ALA A 8 -5.34 -11.86 -1.41
CA ALA A 8 -5.86 -12.86 -0.48
C ALA A 8 -4.80 -13.90 -0.02
N ILE A 9 -3.51 -13.60 -0.13
CA ILE A 9 -2.46 -14.49 0.39
C ILE A 9 -2.33 -14.38 1.92
N CYS A 10 -2.00 -15.47 2.59
CA CYS A 10 -1.87 -15.51 4.04
C CYS A 10 -0.65 -14.71 4.55
N ALA A 11 -0.73 -14.21 5.79
CA ALA A 11 0.34 -13.45 6.44
C ALA A 11 1.71 -14.17 6.40
N SER A 12 1.74 -15.48 6.63
CA SER A 12 2.97 -16.27 6.61
C SER A 12 3.63 -16.28 5.22
N LYS A 13 2.84 -16.29 4.14
CA LYS A 13 3.36 -16.18 2.77
C LYS A 13 3.94 -14.79 2.49
N VAL A 14 3.28 -13.73 2.96
CA VAL A 14 3.79 -12.35 2.85
C VAL A 14 5.12 -12.19 3.58
N LEU A 15 5.23 -12.79 4.78
CA LEU A 15 6.45 -12.80 5.56
C LEU A 15 7.57 -13.54 4.81
N PHE A 16 7.28 -14.72 4.26
CA PHE A 16 8.24 -15.50 3.48
C PHE A 16 8.70 -14.78 2.20
N ASP A 17 7.79 -14.11 1.50
CA ASP A 17 8.12 -13.33 0.30
C ASP A 17 9.09 -12.17 0.59
N GLY A 18 9.12 -11.67 1.84
CA GLY A 18 9.98 -10.55 2.25
C GLY A 18 9.58 -9.20 1.65
N TYR A 19 8.43 -9.13 0.97
CA TYR A 19 7.85 -7.90 0.44
C TYR A 19 6.32 -8.01 0.33
N GLY A 20 5.68 -6.85 0.24
CA GLY A 20 4.29 -6.78 -0.15
C GLY A 20 3.79 -5.37 -0.39
N GLN A 21 2.50 -5.30 -0.73
CA GLN A 21 1.71 -4.10 -1.00
C GLN A 21 0.83 -3.77 0.20
N CYS A 22 0.04 -2.70 0.12
CA CYS A 22 -0.84 -2.23 1.20
C CYS A 22 -1.64 -3.35 1.87
N ASN A 23 -2.46 -4.06 1.10
CA ASN A 23 -3.39 -5.08 1.62
C ASN A 23 -2.65 -6.25 2.25
N THR A 24 -1.71 -6.86 1.52
CA THR A 24 -0.97 -8.03 2.00
C THR A 24 -0.07 -7.71 3.20
N LYS A 25 0.56 -6.54 3.20
CA LYS A 25 1.29 -6.06 4.39
C LYS A 25 0.35 -5.73 5.53
N GLY A 26 -0.85 -5.20 5.27
CA GLY A 26 -1.89 -4.99 6.27
C GLY A 26 -2.27 -6.30 6.97
N THR A 27 -2.52 -7.36 6.19
CA THR A 27 -2.78 -8.71 6.72
C THR A 27 -1.65 -9.22 7.60
N LEU A 28 -0.39 -9.11 7.14
CA LEU A 28 0.77 -9.50 7.95
C LEU A 28 0.90 -8.63 9.21
N PHE A 29 0.72 -7.33 9.09
CA PHE A 29 0.89 -6.39 10.19
C PHE A 29 -0.17 -6.62 11.28
N MET A 30 -1.43 -6.81 10.91
CA MET A 30 -2.48 -7.20 11.85
C MET A 30 -2.20 -8.52 12.54
N ALA A 31 -1.69 -9.52 11.82
CA ALA A 31 -1.32 -10.80 12.42
C ALA A 31 -0.22 -10.63 13.50
N LEU A 32 0.78 -9.80 13.23
CA LEU A 32 1.84 -9.48 14.20
C LEU A 32 1.31 -8.68 15.41
N LEU A 33 0.46 -7.68 15.18
CA LEU A 33 -0.17 -6.89 16.25
C LEU A 33 -1.00 -7.77 17.18
N ARG A 34 -1.81 -8.67 16.61
CA ARG A 34 -2.64 -9.62 17.37
C ARG A 34 -1.82 -10.61 18.17
N ALA A 35 -0.70 -11.09 17.62
CA ALA A 35 0.24 -11.91 18.38
C ALA A 35 0.80 -11.19 19.61
N CYS A 36 0.92 -9.85 19.54
CA CYS A 36 1.29 -8.98 20.65
C CYS A 36 0.10 -8.49 21.50
N GLN A 37 -1.10 -9.02 21.29
CA GLN A 37 -2.34 -8.61 21.99
C GLN A 37 -2.69 -7.12 21.81
N ILE A 38 -2.27 -6.49 20.72
CA ILE A 38 -2.64 -5.12 20.38
C ILE A 38 -3.95 -5.16 19.58
N PRO A 39 -5.04 -4.53 20.05
CA PRO A 39 -6.28 -4.47 19.30
C PRO A 39 -6.07 -3.69 18.00
N CYS A 40 -6.50 -4.28 16.89
CA CYS A 40 -6.36 -3.68 15.57
C CYS A 40 -7.53 -4.03 14.65
N ARG A 41 -7.83 -3.12 13.71
CA ARG A 41 -8.82 -3.27 12.64
C ARG A 41 -8.23 -2.81 11.31
N ILE A 42 -8.87 -3.15 10.19
CA ILE A 42 -8.45 -2.72 8.85
C ILE A 42 -9.44 -1.69 8.32
N HIS A 43 -8.94 -0.67 7.63
CA HIS A 43 -9.78 0.32 6.96
C HIS A 43 -9.63 0.13 5.45
N GLY A 44 -10.73 -0.11 4.76
CA GLY A 44 -10.75 -0.34 3.32
C GLY A 44 -11.17 0.91 2.54
N PHE A 45 -10.57 1.11 1.37
CA PHE A 45 -10.95 2.18 0.45
C PHE A 45 -10.45 1.88 -0.96
N THR A 46 -10.79 2.76 -1.90
CA THR A 46 -10.10 2.82 -3.20
C THR A 46 -9.25 4.08 -3.31
N ILE A 47 -8.19 3.97 -4.12
CA ILE A 47 -7.31 5.07 -4.48
C ILE A 47 -7.26 5.28 -5.99
N ASP A 48 -6.97 6.51 -6.43
CA ASP A 48 -6.74 6.79 -7.84
C ASP A 48 -5.42 6.17 -8.33
N LYS A 49 -5.45 5.48 -9.46
CA LYS A 49 -4.27 4.83 -10.05
C LYS A 49 -3.10 5.77 -10.31
N ARG A 50 -3.33 7.09 -10.42
CA ARG A 50 -2.28 8.11 -10.52
C ARG A 50 -1.24 7.97 -9.42
N LEU A 51 -1.63 7.54 -8.22
CA LEU A 51 -0.73 7.23 -7.12
C LEU A 51 0.33 6.20 -7.51
N GLN A 52 -0.04 5.21 -8.33
CA GLN A 52 0.84 4.15 -8.81
C GLN A 52 1.65 4.56 -10.05
N LYS A 53 1.40 5.73 -10.66
CA LYS A 53 2.13 6.19 -11.85
C LYS A 53 3.61 6.33 -11.54
N GLY A 54 4.45 5.61 -12.28
CA GLY A 54 5.90 5.60 -12.05
C GLY A 54 6.37 4.38 -11.27
N ALA A 55 5.55 3.79 -10.40
CA ALA A 55 5.79 2.44 -9.85
C ALA A 55 5.28 1.38 -10.85
N MET A 56 4.07 1.59 -11.37
CA MET A 56 3.55 0.98 -12.58
C MET A 56 3.92 1.84 -13.80
N THR A 57 4.32 1.21 -14.90
CA THR A 57 4.76 1.92 -16.13
C THR A 57 4.21 1.27 -17.39
N GLY A 58 4.13 2.04 -18.48
CA GLY A 58 3.77 1.54 -19.82
C GLY A 58 2.42 0.85 -19.87
N LEU A 59 2.35 -0.28 -20.55
CA LEU A 59 1.12 -1.06 -20.72
C LEU A 59 0.49 -1.49 -19.40
N VAL A 60 1.30 -1.80 -18.38
CA VAL A 60 0.80 -2.20 -17.05
C VAL A 60 -0.02 -1.06 -16.45
N TYR A 61 0.52 0.17 -16.43
CA TYR A 61 -0.20 1.34 -15.92
C TYR A 61 -1.43 1.70 -16.77
N TRP A 62 -1.31 1.62 -18.10
CA TRP A 62 -2.42 1.93 -18.99
C TRP A 62 -3.59 0.96 -18.79
N SER A 63 -3.30 -0.33 -18.64
CA SER A 63 -4.29 -1.40 -18.46
C SER A 63 -4.91 -1.48 -17.05
N ALA A 64 -4.29 -0.81 -16.07
CA ALA A 64 -4.73 -0.79 -14.68
C ALA A 64 -6.07 -0.05 -14.50
N PRO A 65 -6.95 -0.54 -13.60
CA PRO A 65 -8.23 0.10 -13.29
C PRO A 65 -8.00 1.50 -12.72
N GLN A 66 -8.96 2.41 -12.92
CA GLN A 66 -8.85 3.80 -12.45
C GLN A 66 -8.80 3.87 -10.92
N ASN A 67 -9.66 3.10 -10.26
CA ASN A 67 -9.69 2.94 -8.81
C ASN A 67 -9.03 1.62 -8.44
N ILE A 68 -8.07 1.69 -7.53
CA ILE A 68 -7.31 0.54 -7.03
C ILE A 68 -7.73 0.27 -5.60
N PHE A 69 -8.05 -0.99 -5.30
CA PHE A 69 -8.39 -1.42 -3.95
C PHE A 69 -7.19 -1.27 -2.99
N HIS A 70 -7.45 -0.70 -1.82
CA HIS A 70 -6.41 -0.30 -0.87
C HIS A 70 -6.89 -0.41 0.57
N SER A 71 -5.93 -0.43 1.49
CA SER A 71 -6.21 -0.43 2.92
C SER A 71 -5.04 0.11 3.75
N TRP A 72 -5.35 0.50 4.99
CA TRP A 72 -4.40 0.66 6.09
C TRP A 72 -4.89 -0.07 7.34
N VAL A 73 -4.03 -0.14 8.35
CA VAL A 73 -4.35 -0.78 9.63
C VAL A 73 -4.55 0.30 10.68
N GLU A 74 -5.55 0.13 11.55
CA GLU A 74 -5.75 0.98 12.72
C GLU A 74 -5.48 0.19 13.99
N ILE A 75 -4.85 0.83 14.98
CA ILE A 75 -4.60 0.24 16.29
C ILE A 75 -5.33 1.02 17.38
N TYR A 76 -5.78 0.32 18.42
CA TYR A 76 -6.31 0.98 19.60
C TYR A 76 -5.18 1.27 20.58
N PHE A 77 -4.89 2.55 20.82
CA PHE A 77 -3.79 2.99 21.66
C PHE A 77 -4.20 4.28 22.38
N GLU A 78 -3.98 4.36 23.71
CA GLU A 78 -4.31 5.55 24.52
C GLU A 78 -5.74 6.08 24.30
N ASN A 79 -6.72 5.17 24.39
CA ASN A 79 -8.15 5.46 24.28
C ASN A 79 -8.60 6.01 22.91
N GLN A 80 -7.79 5.86 21.87
CA GLN A 80 -8.11 6.29 20.51
C GLN A 80 -7.69 5.25 19.47
N TRP A 81 -8.34 5.30 18.31
CA TRP A 81 -7.91 4.57 17.13
C TRP A 81 -6.88 5.39 16.37
N ILE A 82 -5.69 4.82 16.14
CA ILE A 82 -4.61 5.44 15.39
C ILE A 82 -4.45 4.74 14.04
N GLU A 83 -4.49 5.53 12.97
CA GLU A 83 -4.36 5.05 11.59
C GLU A 83 -2.89 4.88 11.21
N LEU A 84 -2.52 3.69 10.73
CA LEU A 84 -1.15 3.35 10.39
C LEU A 84 -1.05 2.94 8.92
N GLU A 85 -0.59 3.86 8.08
CA GLU A 85 -0.31 3.61 6.66
C GLU A 85 1.20 3.61 6.34
N GLY A 86 2.03 4.13 7.25
CA GLY A 86 3.48 4.30 7.05
C GLY A 86 4.26 3.01 6.76
N PHE A 87 3.69 1.84 7.07
CA PHE A 87 4.34 0.53 6.86
C PHE A 87 4.44 0.12 5.37
N ILE A 88 3.72 0.80 4.47
CA ILE A 88 3.57 0.36 3.08
C ILE A 88 4.86 0.53 2.28
N LEU A 89 5.51 1.70 2.37
CA LEU A 89 6.78 1.96 1.70
C LEU A 89 7.97 1.69 2.61
N ASP A 90 9.04 1.13 2.06
CA ASP A 90 10.31 1.07 2.80
C ASP A 90 11.07 2.41 2.70
N ARG A 91 11.77 2.79 3.77
CA ARG A 91 12.51 4.06 3.85
C ARG A 91 13.53 4.23 2.73
N THR A 92 14.20 3.15 2.33
CA THR A 92 15.18 3.19 1.24
C THR A 92 14.53 3.63 -0.06
N TYR A 93 13.38 3.04 -0.42
CA TYR A 93 12.61 3.42 -1.59
C TYR A 93 12.15 4.88 -1.54
N LEU A 94 11.57 5.33 -0.41
CA LEU A 94 11.12 6.71 -0.26
C LEU A 94 12.28 7.71 -0.37
N LYS A 95 13.42 7.43 0.28
CA LYS A 95 14.61 8.29 0.22
C LYS A 95 15.16 8.42 -1.19
N LYS A 96 15.20 7.32 -1.97
CA LYS A 96 15.62 7.39 -3.37
C LYS A 96 14.66 8.20 -4.24
N LEU A 97 13.35 8.08 -4.01
CA LEU A 97 12.37 8.95 -4.67
C LEU A 97 12.57 10.43 -4.33
N GLN A 98 12.77 10.74 -3.06
CA GLN A 98 13.05 12.11 -2.60
C GLN A 98 14.34 12.67 -3.22
N ASN A 99 15.35 11.85 -3.46
CA ASN A 99 16.56 12.24 -4.17
C ASN A 99 16.33 12.43 -5.68
N GLN A 100 15.44 11.65 -6.28
CA GLN A 100 15.07 11.77 -7.70
C GLN A 100 14.28 13.05 -7.98
N PHE A 101 13.52 13.56 -7.01
CA PHE A 101 12.72 14.79 -7.12
C PHE A 101 13.14 15.83 -6.06
N PRO A 102 14.38 16.35 -6.10
CA PRO A 102 14.93 17.19 -5.02
C PRO A 102 14.19 18.53 -4.87
N ASN A 103 13.58 19.02 -5.96
CA ASN A 103 12.86 20.30 -5.97
C ASN A 103 11.40 20.19 -5.51
N CYS A 104 10.88 18.98 -5.29
CA CYS A 104 9.51 18.80 -4.81
C CYS A 104 9.47 18.95 -3.27
N LYS A 105 8.93 20.08 -2.81
CA LYS A 105 8.81 20.43 -1.38
C LYS A 105 7.39 20.35 -0.83
N GLY A 106 6.39 20.26 -1.70
CA GLY A 106 4.97 20.23 -1.34
C GLY A 106 4.34 18.89 -1.68
N ALA A 107 3.12 18.93 -2.20
CA ALA A 107 2.37 17.74 -2.52
C ALA A 107 3.06 16.89 -3.59
N PHE A 108 3.00 15.58 -3.43
CA PHE A 108 3.53 14.61 -4.38
C PHE A 108 2.56 13.46 -4.54
N CYS A 109 2.32 13.05 -5.80
CA CYS A 109 1.43 11.96 -6.16
C CYS A 109 2.06 11.14 -7.29
N GLY A 110 2.37 9.87 -7.01
CA GLY A 110 3.03 8.95 -7.93
C GLY A 110 3.97 7.99 -7.21
N TYR A 111 4.48 7.00 -7.92
CA TYR A 111 5.46 6.03 -7.41
C TYR A 111 5.05 5.29 -6.13
N GLY A 112 3.75 5.18 -5.83
CA GLY A 112 3.27 4.61 -4.58
C GLY A 112 3.18 5.62 -3.43
N VAL A 113 3.28 6.92 -3.69
CA VAL A 113 3.20 8.00 -2.69
C VAL A 113 2.08 8.96 -3.08
N ALA A 114 1.27 9.38 -2.11
CA ALA A 114 0.36 10.51 -2.23
C ALA A 114 0.29 11.26 -0.89
N VAL A 115 1.01 12.38 -0.79
CA VAL A 115 1.18 13.16 0.45
C VAL A 115 1.19 14.67 0.18
N LYS A 116 0.88 15.48 1.20
CA LYS A 116 0.92 16.96 1.14
C LYS A 116 2.32 17.55 1.32
N ASP A 117 3.18 16.89 2.09
CA ASP A 117 4.61 17.23 2.24
C ASP A 117 5.45 16.02 1.87
N PHE A 118 6.07 16.07 0.68
CA PHE A 118 6.91 14.99 0.18
C PHE A 118 8.26 14.87 0.88
N ARG A 119 8.75 15.94 1.52
CA ARG A 119 10.05 15.93 2.20
C ARG A 119 9.95 15.34 3.58
N ASN A 120 8.85 15.63 4.28
CA ASN A 120 8.62 15.20 5.65
C ASN A 120 7.24 14.55 5.80
N PRO A 121 6.93 13.46 5.06
CA PRO A 121 5.68 12.76 5.28
C PRO A 121 5.68 12.11 6.66
N THR A 122 4.55 12.19 7.36
CA THR A 122 4.37 11.56 8.67
C THR A 122 4.21 10.05 8.52
N ILE A 123 5.33 9.33 8.38
CA ILE A 123 5.35 7.87 8.19
C ILE A 123 5.76 7.09 9.43
N ASP A 124 6.35 7.78 10.41
CA ASP A 124 6.85 7.18 11.63
C ASP A 124 5.85 7.30 12.74
N PHE A 125 5.58 6.18 13.40
CA PHE A 125 4.72 6.14 14.56
C PHE A 125 5.44 6.78 15.75
N ASN A 126 4.92 7.91 16.20
CA ASN A 126 5.28 8.56 17.46
C ASN A 126 3.99 8.97 18.20
N ARG A 127 3.12 7.97 18.45
CA ARG A 127 1.79 8.18 19.07
C ARG A 127 0.85 9.05 18.21
N ASN A 128 1.05 9.01 16.90
CA ASN A 128 0.29 9.76 15.89
C ASN A 128 -0.12 8.83 14.75
N SER A 129 -1.14 9.21 13.99
CA SER A 129 -1.48 8.56 12.72
C SER A 129 -0.37 8.77 11.70
N THR A 130 -0.18 7.80 10.81
CA THR A 130 0.85 7.83 9.76
C THR A 130 0.24 7.66 8.39
N TYR A 131 0.73 8.43 7.43
CA TYR A 131 0.19 8.50 6.06
C TYR A 131 1.29 8.56 5.02
N ILE A 132 1.10 7.83 3.93
CA ILE A 132 1.97 7.83 2.76
C ILE A 132 1.21 7.79 1.43
N GLN A 133 -0.07 7.42 1.46
CA GLN A 133 -0.93 7.23 0.29
C GLN A 133 -2.35 7.81 0.47
N SER A 134 -2.67 8.37 1.63
CA SER A 134 -3.98 8.95 1.98
C SER A 134 -4.52 10.00 1.01
N GLU A 135 -3.66 10.83 0.38
CA GLU A 135 -4.12 11.84 -0.58
C GLU A 135 -4.62 11.23 -1.91
N GLY A 136 -4.51 9.90 -2.06
CA GLY A 136 -5.01 9.17 -3.22
C GLY A 136 -6.43 8.65 -3.09
N ILE A 137 -7.06 8.73 -1.91
CA ILE A 137 -8.36 8.10 -1.63
C ILE A 137 -9.46 8.69 -2.51
N THR A 138 -10.24 7.82 -3.14
CA THR A 138 -11.38 8.18 -4.00
C THR A 138 -12.73 7.72 -3.46
N GLN A 139 -12.76 6.61 -2.72
CA GLN A 139 -13.97 6.11 -2.05
C GLN A 139 -13.59 5.35 -0.79
N ASP A 140 -14.22 5.71 0.32
CA ASP A 140 -14.06 5.10 1.64
C ASP A 140 -15.07 3.95 1.83
N PHE A 141 -14.62 2.79 2.30
CA PHE A 141 -15.47 1.63 2.62
C PHE A 141 -15.65 1.42 4.14
N GLY A 142 -14.93 2.16 4.96
CA GLY A 142 -14.96 2.07 6.41
C GLY A 142 -14.08 0.94 6.95
N VAL A 143 -14.38 0.57 8.20
CA VAL A 143 -13.54 -0.29 9.03
C VAL A 143 -14.12 -1.69 9.16
N TYR A 144 -13.24 -2.67 9.20
CA TYR A 144 -13.54 -4.09 9.31
C TYR A 144 -12.67 -4.72 10.39
N ASP A 145 -13.23 -5.70 11.09
CA ASP A 145 -12.48 -6.43 12.11
C ASP A 145 -11.39 -7.30 11.49
N CYS A 146 -11.58 -7.89 10.29
CA CYS A 146 -10.54 -8.69 9.65
C CYS A 146 -10.36 -8.40 8.15
N PRO A 147 -9.15 -8.62 7.59
CA PRO A 147 -8.88 -8.46 6.16
C PRO A 147 -9.77 -9.33 5.28
N GLU A 148 -10.16 -10.53 5.75
CA GLU A 148 -10.97 -11.47 5.01
C GLU A 148 -12.40 -10.95 4.76
N ASP A 149 -13.02 -10.35 5.78
CA ASP A 149 -14.35 -9.74 5.65
C ASP A 149 -14.31 -8.55 4.68
N LEU A 150 -13.29 -7.69 4.82
CA LEU A 150 -13.06 -6.60 3.90
C LEU A 150 -12.89 -7.11 2.46
N LEU A 151 -12.05 -8.12 2.22
CA LEU A 151 -11.80 -8.68 0.88
C LEU A 151 -13.03 -9.38 0.29
N LYS A 152 -13.87 -9.97 1.13
CA LYS A 152 -15.12 -10.62 0.72
C LYS A 152 -16.13 -9.60 0.20
N GLU A 153 -16.24 -8.45 0.86
CA GLU A 153 -17.15 -7.37 0.44
C GLU A 153 -16.54 -6.50 -0.67
N HIS A 154 -15.26 -6.19 -0.56
CA HIS A 154 -14.52 -5.29 -1.41
C HIS A 154 -13.20 -5.92 -1.87
N HIS A 155 -13.06 -6.14 -3.18
CA HIS A 155 -11.82 -6.62 -3.78
C HIS A 155 -11.58 -5.95 -5.12
N GLN A 156 -10.33 -6.02 -5.58
CA GLN A 156 -9.98 -5.51 -6.90
C GLN A 156 -10.71 -6.29 -7.99
N GLN A 157 -11.71 -5.65 -8.63
CA GLN A 157 -12.40 -6.25 -9.75
C GLN A 157 -11.48 -6.30 -10.98
N MET A 158 -11.13 -7.51 -11.41
CA MET A 158 -10.36 -7.79 -12.62
C MET A 158 -10.93 -9.00 -13.33
N SER A 159 -10.92 -8.98 -14.67
CA SER A 159 -11.25 -10.19 -15.42
C SER A 159 -10.22 -11.28 -15.16
N ARG A 160 -10.62 -12.55 -15.26
CA ARG A 160 -9.72 -13.70 -15.05
C ARG A 160 -8.43 -13.62 -15.87
N LEU A 161 -8.53 -13.18 -17.13
CA LEU A 161 -7.38 -12.98 -18.01
C LEU A 161 -6.44 -11.88 -17.49
N LYS A 162 -6.99 -10.74 -17.04
CA LYS A 162 -6.17 -9.66 -16.45
C LYS A 162 -5.53 -10.10 -15.13
N GLY A 163 -6.26 -10.83 -14.29
CA GLY A 163 -5.72 -11.40 -13.05
C GLY A 163 -4.56 -12.36 -13.30
N PHE A 164 -4.70 -13.24 -14.30
CA PHE A 164 -3.62 -14.12 -14.74
C PHE A 164 -2.41 -13.33 -15.26
N ALA A 165 -2.62 -12.36 -16.16
CA ALA A 165 -1.55 -11.54 -16.69
C ALA A 165 -0.83 -10.72 -15.60
N TYR A 166 -1.57 -10.18 -14.63
CA TYR A 166 -0.99 -9.50 -13.47
C TYR A 166 -0.09 -10.45 -12.67
N ARG A 167 -0.62 -11.62 -12.32
CA ARG A 167 0.06 -12.63 -11.49
C ARG A 167 1.35 -13.13 -12.13
N TYR A 168 1.38 -13.40 -13.42
CA TYR A 168 2.55 -14.04 -14.05
C TYR A 168 3.48 -13.06 -14.77
N ILE A 169 3.02 -11.84 -15.06
CA ILE A 169 3.77 -10.89 -15.89
C ILE A 169 3.81 -9.50 -15.23
N GLY A 170 2.64 -8.89 -15.01
CA GLY A 170 2.50 -7.50 -14.58
C GLY A 170 3.26 -7.18 -13.29
N ARG A 171 3.03 -7.98 -12.23
CA ARG A 171 3.67 -7.77 -10.92
C ARG A 171 5.19 -7.88 -10.98
N HIS A 172 5.75 -8.71 -11.87
CA HIS A 172 7.19 -8.86 -11.99
C HIS A 172 7.84 -7.63 -12.63
N PHE A 173 7.18 -7.04 -13.64
CA PHE A 173 7.62 -5.75 -14.21
C PHE A 173 7.53 -4.63 -13.17
N MET A 174 6.44 -4.56 -12.42
CA MET A 174 6.26 -3.58 -11.35
C MET A 174 7.34 -3.75 -10.27
N ASN A 175 7.58 -4.97 -9.79
CA ASN A 175 8.62 -5.26 -8.81
C ASN A 175 10.03 -4.95 -9.32
N ARG A 176 10.33 -5.23 -10.59
CA ARG A 176 11.61 -4.85 -11.21
C ARG A 176 11.77 -3.33 -11.22
N ASN A 177 10.71 -2.60 -11.53
CA ASN A 177 10.75 -1.14 -11.53
C ASN A 177 10.89 -0.55 -10.13
N VAL A 178 10.17 -1.08 -9.14
CA VAL A 178 10.36 -0.72 -7.72
C VAL A 178 11.81 -0.95 -7.27
N ARG A 179 12.43 -2.07 -7.66
CA ARG A 179 13.85 -2.32 -7.39
C ARG A 179 14.77 -1.30 -8.06
N ARG A 180 14.50 -0.93 -9.31
CA ARG A 180 15.29 0.11 -10.02
C ARG A 180 15.23 1.45 -9.29
N VAL A 181 14.04 1.88 -8.87
CA VAL A 181 13.87 3.13 -8.10
C VAL A 181 14.65 3.06 -6.78
N ARG A 182 14.61 1.93 -6.07
CA ARG A 182 15.38 1.72 -4.83
C ARG A 182 16.90 1.76 -5.03
N GLN A 183 17.39 1.52 -6.25
CA GLN A 183 18.82 1.44 -6.58
C GLN A 183 19.38 2.69 -7.26
N ARG A 184 18.53 3.60 -7.77
CA ARG A 184 18.95 4.93 -8.25
C ARG A 184 19.48 5.74 -7.08
#